data_AF-A0A3R6EDQ8-F1
#
_entry.id   AF-A0A3R6EDQ8-F1
#
_cell.length_a   1.000
_cell.length_b   1.000
_cell.length_c   1.000
_cell.angle_alpha   90.00
_cell.angle_beta   90.00
_cell.angle_gamma   90.00
#
_symmetry.space_group_name_H-M   'P 1'
#
loop_
_entity.id
_entity.type
_entity.pdbx_description
1 polymer ?
#
loop_
_entity_poly.entity_id
_entity_poly.type
_entity_poly.pdbx_seq_one_letter_code
_entity_poly.pdbx_strand_id
1 'polypeptide(L)'
;MTITKSNIYEEVAKTTAYIGAKNKLEDGKSAFDQVFVTDADLTMIERFFNESLDALRNVLKRFISGGSGVYGTITWQLEMPSRFDDNLLESIKSSANSFLVNSIIGKWCEITANDKVKEYADNAAALLLDIKDKAFFKKKPTRTKIS
;
A
#
# COMPACT_ATOMS: atom_id res chain seq x y z
N MET A 1 -9.61 2.45 -10.22
CA MET A 1 -9.09 1.89 -8.95
C MET A 1 -9.53 2.79 -7.80
N THR A 2 -9.99 2.20 -6.70
CA THR A 2 -10.46 2.95 -5.51
C THR A 2 -9.72 2.46 -4.28
N ILE A 3 -9.25 3.42 -3.47
CA ILE A 3 -8.53 3.24 -2.22
C ILE A 3 -9.32 3.97 -1.13
N THR A 4 -9.65 3.27 -0.05
CA THR A 4 -10.39 3.84 1.08
C THR A 4 -9.44 3.98 2.26
N LYS A 5 -9.19 5.22 2.67
CA LYS A 5 -8.24 5.55 3.73
C LYS A 5 -8.56 4.86 5.06
N SER A 6 -9.84 4.81 5.45
CA SER A 6 -10.27 4.15 6.69
C SER A 6 -9.85 2.68 6.73
N ASN A 7 -9.96 1.95 5.61
CA ASN A 7 -9.56 0.54 5.55
C ASN A 7 -8.04 0.39 5.74
N ILE A 8 -7.26 1.32 5.17
CA ILE A 8 -5.80 1.32 5.35
C ILE A 8 -5.45 1.60 6.82
N TYR A 9 -6.10 2.59 7.44
CA TYR A 9 -5.84 2.95 8.83
C TYR A 9 -6.23 1.84 9.81
N GLU A 10 -7.37 1.18 9.55
CA GLU A 10 -7.81 0.04 10.34
C GLU A 10 -6.79 -1.11 10.30
N GLU A 11 -6.27 -1.45 9.11
CA GLU A 11 -5.26 -2.50 8.97
C GLU A 11 -3.90 -2.11 9.58
N VAL A 12 -3.51 -0.84 9.50
CA VAL A 12 -2.31 -0.33 10.19
C VAL A 12 -2.48 -0.45 11.71
N ALA A 13 -3.63 -0.04 12.27
CA ALA A 13 -3.91 -0.15 13.70
C ALA A 13 -3.89 -1.62 14.18
N LYS A 14 -4.56 -2.53 13.45
CA LYS A 14 -4.53 -3.98 13.77
C LYS A 14 -3.12 -4.55 13.72
N THR A 15 -2.34 -4.22 12.70
CA THR A 15 -1.02 -4.81 12.52
C THR A 15 -0.04 -4.28 13.57
N THR A 16 -0.07 -2.99 13.86
CA THR A 16 0.78 -2.38 14.90
C THR A 16 0.42 -2.87 16.31
N ALA A 17 -0.86 -3.06 16.60
CA ALA A 17 -1.33 -3.75 17.81
C ALA A 17 -0.72 -5.16 17.92
N TYR A 18 -0.74 -5.92 16.83
CA TYR A 18 -0.18 -7.27 16.79
C TYR A 18 1.34 -7.28 16.99
N ILE A 19 2.08 -6.40 16.30
CA ILE A 19 3.53 -6.25 16.47
C ILE A 19 3.85 -5.95 17.94
N GLY A 20 3.19 -4.93 18.51
CA GLY A 20 3.40 -4.54 19.90
C GLY A 20 3.07 -5.66 20.90
N ALA A 21 1.98 -6.41 20.67
CA ALA A 21 1.59 -7.53 21.51
C ALA A 21 2.57 -8.71 21.48
N LYS A 22 3.23 -8.94 20.33
CA LYS A 22 4.18 -10.06 20.14
C LYS A 22 5.60 -9.71 20.54
N ASN A 23 5.97 -8.44 20.48
CA ASN A 23 7.29 -7.97 20.89
C ASN A 23 7.36 -7.75 22.40
N LYS A 24 8.50 -8.11 22.98
CA LYS A 24 8.77 -7.95 24.40
C LYS A 24 9.81 -6.86 24.61
N LEU A 25 9.59 -6.03 25.62
CA LEU A 25 10.58 -5.10 26.14
C LEU A 25 11.61 -5.85 26.99
N GLU A 26 12.70 -5.18 27.35
CA GLU A 26 13.78 -5.74 28.18
C GLU A 26 13.27 -6.25 29.54
N ASP A 27 12.21 -5.66 30.07
CA ASP A 27 11.55 -6.06 31.32
C ASP A 27 10.52 -7.21 31.14
N GLY A 28 10.43 -7.79 29.94
CA GLY A 28 9.53 -8.89 29.60
C GLY A 28 8.06 -8.50 29.39
N LYS A 29 7.72 -7.21 29.51
CA LYS A 29 6.37 -6.71 29.18
C LYS A 29 6.18 -6.58 27.69
N SER A 30 4.92 -6.49 27.28
CA SER A 30 4.53 -6.24 25.90
C SER A 30 4.99 -4.85 25.46
N ALA A 31 5.44 -4.70 24.21
CA ALA A 31 5.71 -3.41 23.59
C ALA A 31 4.43 -2.71 23.08
N PHE A 32 3.25 -3.26 23.41
CA PHE A 32 1.95 -2.80 22.91
C PHE A 32 1.75 -1.29 22.99
N ASP A 33 1.94 -0.69 24.17
CA ASP A 33 1.71 0.75 24.38
C ASP A 33 2.70 1.64 23.60
N GLN A 34 3.86 1.10 23.19
CA GLN A 34 4.86 1.83 22.41
C GLN A 34 4.63 1.73 20.89
N VAL A 35 4.09 0.60 20.44
CA VAL A 35 3.98 0.29 19.00
C VAL A 35 2.56 0.50 18.47
N PHE A 36 1.53 0.32 19.29
CA PHE A 36 0.15 0.45 18.84
C PHE A 36 -0.17 1.89 18.43
N VAL A 37 -0.67 2.06 17.20
CA VAL A 37 -1.13 3.35 16.68
C VAL A 37 -2.45 3.74 17.32
N THR A 38 -2.54 4.99 17.78
CA THR A 38 -3.75 5.57 18.38
C THR A 38 -4.22 6.81 17.62
N ASP A 39 -5.37 7.37 18.01
CA ASP A 39 -5.88 8.62 17.43
C ASP A 39 -4.91 9.80 17.61
N ALA A 40 -4.07 9.77 18.65
CA ALA A 40 -3.04 10.80 18.87
C ALA A 40 -1.98 10.83 17.75
N ASP A 41 -1.79 9.69 17.07
CA ASP A 41 -0.80 9.52 16.02
C ASP A 41 -1.34 9.84 14.62
N LEU A 42 -2.64 10.14 14.51
CA LEU A 42 -3.36 10.27 13.23
C LEU A 42 -2.69 11.27 12.27
N THR A 43 -2.21 12.40 12.78
CA THR A 43 -1.50 13.40 11.96
C THR A 43 -0.24 12.82 11.30
N MET A 44 0.51 11.99 12.04
CA MET A 44 1.71 11.35 11.53
C MET A 44 1.38 10.22 10.54
N ILE A 45 0.39 9.40 10.85
CA ILE A 45 -0.10 8.33 9.97
C ILE A 45 -0.64 8.90 8.66
N GLU A 46 -1.36 10.04 8.73
CA GLU A 46 -1.84 10.77 7.56
C GLU A 46 -0.68 11.26 6.67
N ARG A 47 0.40 11.77 7.26
CA ARG A 47 1.61 12.12 6.52
C ARG A 47 2.21 10.89 5.81
N PHE A 48 2.40 9.79 6.54
CA PHE A 48 2.95 8.56 5.96
C PHE A 48 2.07 7.96 4.87
N PHE A 49 0.75 8.06 5.02
CA PHE A 49 -0.21 7.67 4.00
C PHE A 49 -0.04 8.49 2.73
N ASN A 50 0.03 9.82 2.82
CA ASN A 50 0.17 10.69 1.65
C ASN A 50 1.49 10.44 0.92
N GLU A 51 2.61 10.30 1.64
CA GLU A 51 3.91 9.96 1.04
C GLU A 51 3.88 8.59 0.34
N SER A 52 3.22 7.60 0.94
CA SER A 52 3.08 6.26 0.36
C SER A 52 2.18 6.31 -0.88
N LEU A 53 1.07 7.05 -0.81
CA LEU A 53 0.15 7.26 -1.93
C LEU A 53 0.86 7.93 -3.12
N ASP A 54 1.74 8.90 -2.87
CA ASP A 54 2.54 9.56 -3.90
C ASP A 54 3.52 8.58 -4.56
N ALA A 55 4.16 7.69 -3.80
CA ALA A 55 5.01 6.64 -4.37
C ALA A 55 4.21 5.69 -5.27
N LEU A 56 3.02 5.25 -4.84
CA LEU A 56 2.12 4.42 -5.65
C LEU A 56 1.66 5.17 -6.91
N ARG A 57 1.27 6.44 -6.77
CA ARG A 57 0.86 7.29 -7.88
C ARG A 57 1.99 7.43 -8.89
N ASN A 58 3.24 7.58 -8.43
CA ASN A 58 4.39 7.69 -9.30
C ASN A 58 4.63 6.45 -10.16
N VAL A 59 4.35 5.25 -9.64
CA VAL A 59 4.42 3.99 -10.41
C VAL A 59 3.31 3.94 -11.48
N LEU A 60 2.10 4.36 -11.13
CA LEU A 60 0.92 4.26 -12.00
C LEU A 60 0.67 5.50 -12.88
N LYS A 61 1.45 6.58 -12.73
CA LYS A 61 1.17 7.91 -13.30
C LYS A 61 0.90 7.92 -14.81
N ARG A 62 1.51 7.01 -15.57
CA ARG A 62 1.32 6.92 -17.03
C ARG A 62 -0.07 6.41 -17.41
N PHE A 63 -0.72 5.67 -16.52
CA PHE A 63 -2.04 5.09 -16.75
C PHE A 63 -3.15 5.91 -16.10
N ILE A 64 -2.84 6.83 -15.19
CA ILE A 64 -3.85 7.66 -14.53
C ILE A 64 -4.28 8.77 -15.49
N SER A 65 -5.52 8.73 -15.96
CA SER A 65 -6.10 9.78 -16.81
C SER A 65 -6.97 10.79 -16.05
N GLY A 66 -7.35 10.44 -14.82
CA GLY A 66 -8.18 11.29 -13.98
C GLY A 66 -8.36 10.69 -12.59
N GLY A 67 -9.09 11.41 -11.75
CA GLY A 67 -9.43 10.93 -10.42
C GLY A 67 -10.15 11.96 -9.57
N SER A 68 -10.67 11.49 -8.45
CA SER A 68 -11.31 12.32 -7.43
C SER A 68 -10.91 11.81 -6.04
N GLY A 69 -10.98 12.71 -5.07
CA GLY A 69 -10.84 12.39 -3.65
C GLY A 69 -12.03 12.97 -2.92
N VAL A 70 -12.85 12.11 -2.30
CA VAL A 70 -14.06 12.53 -1.58
C VAL A 70 -14.12 11.76 -0.26
N TYR A 71 -14.20 12.49 0.86
CA TYR A 71 -14.33 11.93 2.22
C TYR A 71 -13.38 10.75 2.52
N GLY A 72 -12.08 10.91 2.22
CA GLY A 72 -11.09 9.85 2.50
C GLY A 72 -11.10 8.66 1.53
N THR A 73 -11.95 8.70 0.49
CA THR A 73 -11.92 7.75 -0.61
C THR A 73 -11.23 8.38 -1.82
N ILE A 74 -10.16 7.73 -2.29
CA ILE A 74 -9.39 8.15 -3.45
C ILE A 74 -9.75 7.23 -4.62
N THR A 75 -10.17 7.82 -5.73
CA THR A 75 -10.47 7.09 -6.96
C THR A 75 -9.56 7.59 -8.08
N TRP A 76 -8.84 6.66 -8.71
CA TRP A 76 -8.07 6.90 -9.92
C TRP A 76 -8.71 6.18 -11.10
N GLN A 77 -8.93 6.92 -12.19
CA GLN A 77 -9.31 6.36 -13.48
C GLN A 77 -8.03 5.90 -14.18
N LEU A 78 -7.98 4.61 -14.54
CA LEU A 78 -6.83 4.01 -15.20
C LEU A 78 -7.17 3.74 -16.66
N GLU A 79 -6.47 4.41 -17.57
CA GLU A 79 -6.50 4.17 -19.00
C GLU A 79 -5.40 3.19 -19.38
N MET A 80 -5.79 1.94 -19.56
CA MET A 80 -4.86 0.86 -19.89
C MET A 80 -4.74 0.68 -21.41
N PRO A 81 -3.56 0.28 -21.92
CA PRO A 81 -3.40 -0.06 -23.33
C PRO A 81 -4.33 -1.20 -23.76
N SER A 82 -4.73 -1.24 -25.03
CA SER A 82 -5.63 -2.29 -25.57
C SER A 82 -5.13 -3.74 -25.40
N ARG A 83 -3.83 -3.93 -25.17
CA ARG A 83 -3.20 -5.24 -24.94
C ARG A 83 -2.99 -5.56 -23.45
N PHE A 84 -3.49 -4.72 -22.56
CA PHE A 84 -3.44 -4.99 -21.14
C PHE A 84 -4.33 -6.16 -20.75
N ASP A 85 -4.00 -6.82 -19.64
CA ASP A 85 -4.86 -7.85 -19.07
C ASP A 85 -5.75 -7.28 -17.96
N ASP A 86 -7.01 -6.98 -18.28
CA ASP A 86 -7.96 -6.40 -17.33
C ASP A 86 -8.17 -7.25 -16.07
N ASN A 87 -7.89 -8.57 -16.13
CA ASN A 87 -7.92 -9.44 -14.95
C ASN A 87 -6.89 -9.04 -13.88
N LEU A 88 -5.86 -8.28 -14.25
CA LEU A 88 -4.84 -7.78 -13.33
C LEU A 88 -5.29 -6.53 -12.56
N LEU A 89 -6.40 -5.87 -12.92
CA LEU A 89 -6.84 -4.63 -12.24
C LEU A 89 -7.13 -4.85 -10.76
N GLU A 90 -7.88 -5.91 -10.42
CA GLU A 90 -8.17 -6.23 -9.02
C GLU A 90 -6.91 -6.69 -8.27
N SER A 91 -6.00 -7.39 -8.97
CA SER A 91 -4.71 -7.77 -8.39
C SER A 91 -3.82 -6.56 -8.10
N ILE A 92 -3.76 -5.58 -9.01
CA ILE A 92 -3.06 -4.29 -8.81
C ILE A 92 -3.66 -3.54 -7.63
N LYS A 93 -4.99 -3.48 -7.53
CA LYS A 93 -5.68 -2.84 -6.40
C LYS A 93 -5.38 -3.54 -5.08
N SER A 94 -5.36 -4.87 -5.05
CA SER A 94 -5.00 -5.64 -3.86
C SER A 94 -3.55 -5.34 -3.45
N SER A 95 -2.59 -5.44 -4.37
CA SER A 95 -1.19 -5.11 -4.09
C SER A 95 -1.01 -3.65 -3.65
N ALA A 96 -1.77 -2.70 -4.22
CA ALA A 96 -1.73 -1.29 -3.83
C ALA A 96 -2.17 -1.08 -2.38
N ASN A 97 -3.24 -1.74 -1.92
CA ASN A 97 -3.66 -1.66 -0.52
C ASN A 97 -2.60 -2.27 0.41
N SER A 98 -2.07 -3.45 0.06
CA SER A 98 -0.99 -4.09 0.83
C SER A 98 0.27 -3.22 0.89
N PHE A 99 0.62 -2.57 -0.22
CA PHE A 99 1.76 -1.66 -0.28
C PHE A 99 1.57 -0.48 0.68
N LEU A 100 0.40 0.17 0.65
CA LEU A 100 0.11 1.31 1.51
C LEU A 100 0.22 0.93 2.99
N VAL A 101 -0.34 -0.23 3.38
CA VAL A 101 -0.25 -0.74 4.76
C VAL A 101 1.20 -1.00 5.15
N ASN A 102 1.95 -1.76 4.35
CA ASN A 102 3.35 -2.10 4.66
C ASN A 102 4.25 -0.86 4.70
N SER A 103 4.05 0.09 3.77
CA SER A 103 4.83 1.33 3.70
C SER A 103 4.60 2.21 4.93
N ILE A 104 3.35 2.34 5.39
CA ILE A 104 3.02 3.10 6.60
C ILE A 104 3.60 2.42 7.85
N ILE A 105 3.44 1.10 7.97
CA ILE A 105 3.97 0.35 9.11
C ILE A 105 5.50 0.44 9.16
N GLY A 106 6.18 0.29 8.02
CA GLY A 106 7.64 0.42 7.96
C GLY A 106 8.12 1.76 8.51
N LYS A 107 7.50 2.86 8.07
CA LYS A 107 7.80 4.22 8.57
C LYS A 107 7.45 4.41 10.04
N TRP A 108 6.37 3.81 10.52
CA TRP A 108 6.02 3.86 11.93
C TRP A 108 7.03 3.09 12.79
N CYS A 109 7.45 1.91 12.33
CA CYS A 109 8.45 1.07 12.99
C CYS A 109 9.82 1.74 13.06
N GLU A 110 10.16 2.69 12.18
CA GLU A 110 11.40 3.49 12.30
C GLU A 110 11.45 4.26 13.63
N ILE A 111 10.29 4.56 14.20
CA ILE A 111 10.14 5.32 15.43
C ILE A 111 9.90 4.39 16.63
N THR A 112 9.13 3.32 16.43
CA THR A 112 8.59 2.51 17.55
C THR A 112 9.15 1.10 17.68
N ALA A 113 9.65 0.51 16.60
CA ALA A 113 10.09 -0.89 16.54
C ALA A 113 11.12 -1.11 15.42
N ASN A 114 12.33 -0.58 15.62
CA ASN A 114 13.34 -0.49 14.57
C ASN A 114 13.75 -1.86 13.98
N ASP A 115 13.62 -2.94 14.75
CA ASP A 115 13.88 -4.32 14.31
C ASP A 115 12.91 -4.80 13.22
N LYS A 116 11.72 -4.18 13.11
CA LYS A 116 10.69 -4.52 12.12
C LYS A 116 10.75 -3.70 10.85
N VAL A 117 11.50 -2.60 10.82
CA VAL A 117 11.59 -1.68 9.67
C VAL A 117 11.93 -2.42 8.39
N LYS A 118 12.97 -3.25 8.44
CA LYS A 118 13.46 -3.95 7.25
C LYS A 118 12.40 -4.87 6.64
N GLU A 119 11.67 -5.62 7.46
CA GLU A 119 10.62 -6.53 7.02
C GLU A 119 9.53 -5.81 6.23
N TYR A 120 8.98 -4.74 6.81
CA TYR A 120 7.88 -3.99 6.19
C TYR A 120 8.34 -3.12 5.01
N ALA A 121 9.55 -2.56 5.07
CA ALA A 121 10.13 -1.80 3.97
C ALA A 121 10.44 -2.69 2.75
N ASP A 122 11.03 -3.87 2.97
CA ASP A 122 11.32 -4.83 1.90
C ASP A 122 10.02 -5.34 1.26
N ASN A 123 8.99 -5.64 2.07
CA ASN A 123 7.66 -6.02 1.57
C ASN A 123 7.00 -4.90 0.74
N ALA A 124 7.06 -3.65 1.21
CA ALA A 124 6.52 -2.50 0.48
C ALA A 124 7.24 -2.31 -0.87
N ALA A 125 8.57 -2.44 -0.90
CA ALA A 125 9.35 -2.34 -2.12
C ALA A 125 8.99 -3.46 -3.12
N ALA A 126 8.86 -4.70 -2.66
CA ALA A 126 8.44 -5.83 -3.48
C ALA A 126 7.04 -5.62 -4.07
N LEU A 127 6.10 -5.10 -3.29
CA LEU A 127 4.74 -4.81 -3.74
C LEU A 127 4.70 -3.68 -4.79
N LEU A 128 5.51 -2.63 -4.65
CA LEU A 128 5.61 -1.60 -5.69
C LEU A 128 6.15 -2.16 -7.02
N LEU A 129 7.14 -3.05 -6.94
CA LEU A 129 7.68 -3.73 -8.13
C LEU A 129 6.61 -4.62 -8.78
N ASP A 130 5.90 -5.42 -7.98
CA ASP A 130 4.79 -6.27 -8.45
C ASP A 130 3.67 -5.45 -9.12
N ILE A 131 3.27 -4.32 -8.52
CA ILE A 131 2.28 -3.40 -9.11
C ILE A 131 2.76 -2.90 -10.47
N LYS A 132 4.04 -2.49 -10.55
CA LYS A 132 4.65 -2.03 -11.80
C LYS A 132 4.63 -3.16 -12.84
N ASP A 133 5.10 -4.35 -12.50
CA ASP A 133 5.18 -5.46 -13.45
C ASP A 133 3.79 -5.86 -13.97
N LYS A 134 2.77 -5.88 -13.10
CA LYS A 134 1.38 -6.10 -13.49
C LYS A 134 0.87 -5.00 -14.41
N ALA A 135 1.05 -3.73 -14.06
CA ALA A 135 0.54 -2.60 -14.86
C ALA A 135 1.19 -2.52 -16.25
N PHE A 136 2.45 -2.95 -16.37
CA PHE A 136 3.17 -2.95 -17.64
C PHE A 136 3.09 -4.28 -18.41
N PHE A 137 2.41 -5.30 -17.87
CA PHE A 137 2.20 -6.57 -18.55
C PHE A 137 1.32 -6.40 -19.81
N LYS A 138 1.71 -7.08 -20.88
CA LYS A 138 0.99 -7.08 -22.17
C LYS A 138 0.65 -8.50 -22.57
N LYS A 139 -0.63 -8.76 -22.87
CA LYS A 139 -1.09 -9.99 -23.50
C LYS A 139 -0.32 -10.26 -24.78
N LYS A 140 -0.07 -11.55 -25.07
CA LYS A 140 0.53 -11.99 -26.34
C LYS A 140 -0.35 -11.49 -27.51
N PRO A 141 0.24 -11.12 -28.66
CA PRO A 141 -0.55 -10.67 -29.80
C PRO A 141 -1.48 -11.80 -30.27
N THR A 142 -2.76 -11.49 -30.45
CA THR A 142 -3.69 -12.41 -31.10
C THR A 142 -3.52 -12.27 -32.61
N ARG A 143 -3.19 -13.36 -33.31
CA ARG A 143 -3.04 -13.36 -34.76
C ARG A 143 -4.42 -13.24 -35.40
N THR A 144 -4.76 -12.06 -35.91
CA THR A 144 -5.98 -11.85 -36.70
C THR A 144 -5.86 -12.68 -37.99
N LYS A 145 -6.78 -13.62 -38.22
CA LYS A 145 -6.89 -14.28 -39.52
C LYS A 145 -7.50 -13.25 -40.47
N ILE A 146 -6.76 -12.88 -41.51
CA ILE A 146 -7.32 -12.13 -42.64
C ILE A 146 -8.26 -13.11 -43.35
N SER A 147 -9.55 -12.81 -43.35
CA SER A 147 -10.57 -13.53 -44.13
C SER A 147 -10.77 -12.87 -45.48
#